data_AF-A0A1I7FZ30-F1
#
_entry.id   AF-A0A1I7FZ30-F1
#
_cell.length_a   1.000
_cell.length_b   1.000
_cell.length_c   1.000
_cell.angle_alpha   90.00
_cell.angle_beta   90.00
_cell.angle_gamma   90.00
#
_symmetry.space_group_name_H-M   'P 1'
#
loop_
_entity.id
_entity.type
_entity.pdbx_description
1 polymer ?
#
loop_
_entity_poly.entity_id
_entity_poly.type
_entity_poly.pdbx_seq_one_letter_code
_entity_poly.pdbx_strand_id
1 'polypeptide(L)'
;MEKMTEKNIRRATADSEFFRTLPPANMLHVMIRSIIDTGQVDEKLLTVWYENEDRWGEVTEEERMDQILMVLDQWNPSDVLRYMQKKGFVGFCLPRLMPIRKVMDKKTYYAIIDNFNELKDRNLGFRLNVFLFPFDPAHIRETLEACNMTDDAVNMISWALDHYIDFIHIRNEKKLKQFIRSSSVADYYYMDDLAQAVWEVTHMNEYRRGDSRKAVDALLRAGVPFEADDLEVTDEELQDEAGIGREEEIRAVRELLVDECLFHKLRNSRGNLLEKARNLAGSRKLQQEIRRQA
;
A
#
# COMPACT_ATOMS: atom_id res chain seq x y z
N MET A 1 -13.13 19.50 10.85
CA MET A 1 -14.57 19.30 11.12
C MET A 1 -14.80 19.21 12.63
N GLU A 2 -15.76 19.94 13.20
CA GLU A 2 -16.20 19.65 14.57
C GLU A 2 -16.90 18.29 14.56
N LYS A 3 -16.31 17.29 15.23
CA LYS A 3 -16.89 15.95 15.30
C LYS A 3 -18.25 16.01 16.00
N MET A 4 -19.29 15.45 15.37
CA MET A 4 -20.59 15.31 16.02
C MET A 4 -20.43 14.54 17.33
N THR A 5 -21.08 15.04 18.39
CA THR A 5 -21.13 14.30 19.65
C THR A 5 -21.99 13.04 19.50
N GLU A 6 -21.64 12.00 20.24
CA GLU A 6 -22.41 10.74 20.29
C GLU A 6 -23.91 10.98 20.60
N LYS A 7 -24.19 11.97 21.46
CA LYS A 7 -25.57 12.40 21.76
C LYS A 7 -26.31 12.90 20.52
N ASN A 8 -25.65 13.71 19.69
CA ASN A 8 -26.25 14.24 18.47
C ASN A 8 -26.43 13.17 17.40
N ILE A 9 -25.48 12.22 17.30
CA ILE A 9 -25.60 11.07 16.39
C ILE A 9 -26.82 10.23 16.77
N ARG A 10 -26.94 9.83 18.04
CA ARG A 10 -28.10 9.05 18.52
C ARG A 10 -29.43 9.77 18.31
N ARG A 11 -29.47 11.09 18.55
CA ARG A 11 -30.67 11.89 18.27
C ARG A 11 -31.02 11.85 16.79
N ALA A 12 -30.04 12.09 15.91
CA ALA A 12 -30.25 12.10 14.46
C ALA A 12 -30.68 10.72 13.91
N THR A 13 -30.23 9.62 14.50
CA THR A 13 -30.67 8.27 14.14
C THR A 13 -32.14 8.01 14.52
N ALA A 14 -32.65 8.66 15.58
CA ALA A 14 -34.02 8.46 16.08
C ALA A 14 -35.04 9.50 15.59
N ASP A 15 -34.59 10.69 15.20
CA ASP A 15 -35.42 11.86 14.87
C ASP A 15 -35.10 12.35 13.45
N SER A 16 -35.95 11.96 12.49
CA SER A 16 -35.79 12.33 11.08
C SER A 16 -35.96 13.84 10.83
N GLU A 17 -36.67 14.56 11.70
CA GLU A 17 -36.79 16.02 11.58
C GLU A 17 -35.47 16.69 11.96
N PHE A 18 -34.86 16.25 13.07
CA PHE A 18 -33.52 16.72 13.44
C PHE A 18 -32.46 16.33 12.40
N PHE A 19 -32.50 15.10 11.87
CA PHE A 19 -31.59 14.66 10.81
C PHE A 19 -31.67 15.56 9.57
N ARG A 20 -32.88 15.97 9.16
CA ARG A 20 -33.10 16.89 8.03
C ARG A 20 -32.42 18.26 8.20
N THR A 21 -32.16 18.68 9.44
CA THR A 21 -31.48 19.97 9.73
C THR A 21 -29.96 19.88 9.64
N LEU A 22 -29.38 18.69 9.51
CA LEU A 22 -27.94 18.51 9.51
C LEU A 22 -27.31 18.93 8.16
N PRO A 23 -26.04 19.39 8.18
CA PRO A 23 -25.23 19.47 6.97
C PRO A 23 -25.07 18.09 6.29
N PRO A 24 -24.92 18.00 4.95
CA PRO A 24 -24.87 16.73 4.23
C PRO A 24 -23.75 15.80 4.71
N ALA A 25 -22.57 16.34 5.06
CA ALA A 25 -21.46 15.55 5.62
C ALA A 25 -21.85 14.87 6.95
N ASN A 26 -22.57 15.59 7.81
CA ASN A 26 -23.09 15.05 9.08
C ASN A 26 -24.20 14.03 8.86
N MET A 27 -25.07 14.26 7.86
CA MET A 27 -26.08 13.26 7.46
C MET A 27 -25.41 11.97 7.02
N LEU A 28 -24.39 12.06 6.15
CA LEU A 28 -23.61 10.92 5.71
C LEU A 28 -22.99 10.19 6.90
N HIS A 29 -22.31 10.92 7.79
CA HIS A 29 -21.69 10.33 8.98
C HIS A 29 -22.70 9.56 9.86
N VAL A 30 -23.86 10.15 10.13
CA VAL A 30 -24.93 9.49 10.90
C VAL A 30 -25.41 8.21 10.21
N MET A 31 -25.59 8.22 8.90
CA MET A 31 -25.99 7.01 8.16
C MET A 31 -24.93 5.92 8.25
N ILE A 32 -23.66 6.24 8.04
CA ILE A 32 -22.59 5.23 8.12
C ILE A 32 -22.44 4.70 9.54
N ARG A 33 -22.51 5.56 10.56
CA ARG A 33 -22.56 5.15 11.98
C ARG A 33 -23.73 4.23 12.27
N SER A 34 -24.92 4.52 11.74
CA SER A 34 -26.10 3.66 11.89
C SER A 34 -25.88 2.27 11.29
N ILE A 35 -25.22 2.17 10.12
CA ILE A 35 -24.87 0.88 9.52
C ILE A 35 -23.85 0.13 10.39
N ILE A 36 -22.84 0.81 10.92
CA ILE A 36 -21.86 0.19 11.80
C ILE A 36 -22.53 -0.35 13.07
N ASP A 37 -23.39 0.44 13.71
CA ASP A 37 -23.98 0.12 15.00
C ASP A 37 -25.15 -0.89 14.89
N THR A 38 -25.88 -0.91 13.77
CA THR A 38 -27.12 -1.69 13.62
C THR A 38 -27.18 -2.60 12.39
N GLY A 39 -26.20 -2.53 11.49
CA GLY A 39 -26.16 -3.25 10.23
C GLY A 39 -27.01 -2.65 9.10
N GLN A 40 -27.74 -1.55 9.35
CA GLN A 40 -28.63 -0.93 8.37
C GLN A 40 -28.87 0.57 8.63
N VAL A 41 -29.63 1.22 7.75
CA VAL A 41 -30.13 2.59 7.92
C VAL A 41 -31.66 2.55 7.86
N ASP A 42 -32.31 3.29 8.76
CA ASP A 42 -33.76 3.47 8.74
C ASP A 42 -34.21 4.06 7.39
N GLU A 43 -35.29 3.52 6.84
CA GLU A 43 -35.80 3.89 5.52
C GLU A 43 -36.23 5.37 5.44
N LYS A 44 -36.70 5.96 6.55
CA LYS A 44 -37.03 7.38 6.60
C LYS A 44 -35.78 8.24 6.47
N LEU A 45 -34.68 7.86 7.11
CA LEU A 45 -33.41 8.58 6.99
C LEU A 45 -32.83 8.47 5.57
N LEU A 46 -32.92 7.28 4.96
CA LEU A 46 -32.53 7.10 3.56
C LEU A 46 -33.37 7.98 2.63
N THR A 47 -34.68 8.04 2.84
CA THR A 47 -35.58 8.91 2.06
C THR A 47 -35.17 10.36 2.18
N VAL A 48 -34.94 10.85 3.41
CA VAL A 48 -34.47 12.23 3.65
C VAL A 48 -33.12 12.49 2.98
N TRP A 49 -32.20 11.52 2.99
CA TRP A 49 -30.90 11.64 2.32
C TRP A 49 -31.04 11.81 0.80
N TYR A 50 -31.88 11.01 0.15
CA TYR A 50 -32.12 11.11 -1.30
C TYR A 50 -32.94 12.36 -1.67
N GLU A 51 -33.83 12.85 -0.80
CA GLU A 51 -34.51 14.13 -0.99
C GLU A 51 -33.55 15.34 -1.01
N ASN A 52 -32.33 15.19 -0.49
CA ASN A 52 -31.29 16.24 -0.44
C ASN A 52 -30.16 15.99 -1.46
N GLU A 53 -30.43 15.29 -2.57
CA GLU A 53 -29.43 14.96 -3.60
C GLU A 53 -28.75 16.20 -4.22
N ASP A 54 -29.49 17.30 -4.35
CA ASP A 54 -28.99 18.59 -4.84
C ASP A 54 -27.83 19.16 -3.99
N ARG A 55 -27.77 18.76 -2.71
CA ARG A 55 -26.77 19.21 -1.74
C ARG A 55 -25.59 18.27 -1.59
N TRP A 56 -25.59 17.13 -2.27
CA TRP A 56 -24.52 16.14 -2.17
C TRP A 56 -23.14 16.66 -2.58
N GLY A 57 -23.09 17.66 -3.45
CA GLY A 57 -21.86 18.35 -3.84
C GLY A 57 -21.20 19.15 -2.70
N GLU A 58 -21.91 19.40 -1.60
CA GLU A 58 -21.36 20.06 -0.41
C GLU A 58 -20.42 19.13 0.39
N VAL A 59 -20.49 17.80 0.20
CA VAL A 59 -19.62 16.83 0.89
C VAL A 59 -18.30 16.70 0.16
N THR A 60 -17.20 17.03 0.86
CA THR A 60 -15.84 17.04 0.29
C THR A 60 -15.33 15.61 0.02
N GLU A 61 -14.27 15.48 -0.80
CA GLU A 61 -13.62 14.18 -1.03
C GLU A 61 -13.01 13.61 0.26
N GLU A 62 -12.42 14.47 1.10
CA GLU A 62 -11.90 14.09 2.43
C GLU A 62 -13.00 13.53 3.34
N GLU A 63 -14.15 14.22 3.45
CA GLU A 63 -15.29 13.78 4.27
C GLU A 63 -15.87 12.43 3.82
N ARG A 64 -15.83 12.17 2.51
CA ARG A 64 -16.25 10.91 1.90
C ARG A 64 -15.27 9.78 2.22
N MET A 65 -13.97 10.03 2.09
CA MET A 65 -12.92 9.07 2.40
C MET A 65 -12.88 8.74 3.89
N ASP A 66 -13.10 9.72 4.77
CA ASP A 66 -13.22 9.50 6.22
C ASP A 66 -14.28 8.44 6.56
N GLN A 67 -15.38 8.36 5.79
CA GLN A 67 -16.39 7.33 6.01
C GLN A 67 -15.89 5.94 5.63
N ILE A 68 -15.13 5.82 4.54
CA ILE A 68 -14.50 4.56 4.15
C ILE A 68 -13.52 4.14 5.22
N LEU A 69 -12.61 5.02 5.65
CA LEU A 69 -11.63 4.75 6.69
C LEU A 69 -12.29 4.32 8.01
N MET A 70 -13.36 5.02 8.44
CA MET A 70 -14.12 4.67 9.64
C MET A 70 -14.67 3.23 9.56
N VAL A 71 -15.13 2.81 8.40
CA VAL A 71 -15.63 1.44 8.19
C VAL A 71 -14.48 0.45 8.18
N LEU A 72 -13.39 0.74 7.45
CA LEU A 72 -12.22 -0.15 7.38
C LEU A 72 -11.53 -0.34 8.74
N ASP A 73 -11.66 0.61 9.66
CA ASP A 73 -11.13 0.53 11.03
C ASP A 73 -11.96 -0.37 11.97
N GLN A 74 -13.17 -0.78 11.56
CA GLN A 74 -13.99 -1.68 12.36
C GLN A 74 -13.38 -3.08 12.47
N TRP A 75 -13.74 -3.82 13.52
CA TRP A 75 -13.29 -5.20 13.70
C TRP A 75 -13.87 -6.16 12.65
N ASN A 76 -15.13 -5.96 12.26
CA ASN A 76 -15.85 -6.79 11.28
C ASN A 76 -16.51 -5.92 10.18
N PRO A 77 -15.75 -5.31 9.27
CA PRO A 77 -16.27 -4.35 8.29
C PRO A 77 -17.11 -4.96 7.16
N SER A 78 -17.05 -6.27 6.92
CA SER A 78 -17.62 -6.88 5.71
C SER A 78 -19.14 -6.67 5.56
N ASP A 79 -19.91 -6.80 6.64
CA ASP A 79 -21.36 -6.56 6.62
C ASP A 79 -21.71 -5.09 6.30
N VAL A 80 -20.93 -4.17 6.87
CA VAL A 80 -21.07 -2.73 6.64
C VAL A 80 -20.75 -2.40 5.18
N LEU A 81 -19.62 -2.90 4.67
CA LEU A 81 -19.21 -2.72 3.28
C LEU A 81 -20.24 -3.29 2.30
N ARG A 82 -20.78 -4.50 2.55
CA ARG A 82 -21.88 -5.09 1.76
C ARG A 82 -23.10 -4.18 1.72
N TYR A 83 -23.54 -3.69 2.88
CA TYR A 83 -24.72 -2.84 2.96
C TYR A 83 -24.47 -1.48 2.26
N MET A 84 -23.31 -0.87 2.48
CA MET A 84 -22.91 0.36 1.80
C MET A 84 -22.88 0.19 0.29
N GLN A 85 -22.32 -0.91 -0.21
CA GLN A 85 -22.29 -1.21 -1.64
C GLN A 85 -23.72 -1.38 -2.19
N LYS A 86 -24.59 -2.12 -1.49
CA LYS A 86 -25.99 -2.32 -1.88
C LYS A 86 -26.78 -1.01 -1.95
N LYS A 87 -26.50 -0.06 -1.07
CA LYS A 87 -27.19 1.24 -1.00
C LYS A 87 -26.50 2.36 -1.80
N GLY A 88 -25.38 2.06 -2.46
CA GLY A 88 -24.65 3.01 -3.29
C GLY A 88 -23.73 3.96 -2.52
N PHE A 89 -23.57 3.78 -1.20
CA PHE A 89 -22.69 4.64 -0.38
C PHE A 89 -21.22 4.51 -0.76
N VAL A 90 -20.75 3.34 -1.19
CA VAL A 90 -19.36 3.20 -1.68
C VAL A 90 -19.15 4.04 -2.94
N GLY A 91 -20.11 4.01 -3.87
CA GLY A 91 -20.05 4.84 -5.09
C GLY A 91 -20.14 6.33 -4.80
N PHE A 92 -20.93 6.72 -3.80
CA PHE A 92 -20.98 8.09 -3.34
C PHE A 92 -19.64 8.55 -2.75
N CYS A 93 -19.03 7.72 -1.91
CA CYS A 93 -17.78 8.04 -1.23
C CYS A 93 -16.56 7.99 -2.16
N LEU A 94 -16.57 7.13 -3.18
CA LEU A 94 -15.45 6.91 -4.09
C LEU A 94 -15.89 7.07 -5.55
N PRO A 95 -16.37 8.27 -5.95
CA PRO A 95 -17.02 8.47 -7.24
C PRO A 95 -16.07 8.26 -8.42
N ARG A 96 -14.77 8.52 -8.26
CA ARG A 96 -13.74 8.32 -9.31
C ARG A 96 -13.42 6.85 -9.55
N LEU A 97 -13.57 6.02 -8.51
CA LEU A 97 -13.27 4.59 -8.56
C LEU A 97 -14.46 3.77 -9.09
N MET A 98 -15.62 4.40 -9.26
CA MET A 98 -16.88 3.75 -9.61
C MET A 98 -17.46 4.29 -10.94
N PRO A 99 -18.07 3.44 -11.79
CA PRO A 99 -18.13 1.98 -11.67
C PRO A 99 -16.77 1.33 -11.95
N ILE A 100 -16.53 0.19 -11.31
CA ILE A 100 -15.34 -0.64 -11.56
C ILE A 100 -15.28 -0.99 -13.05
N ARG A 101 -14.30 -0.40 -13.76
CA ARG A 101 -14.09 -0.56 -15.20
C ARG A 101 -13.50 -1.94 -15.48
N LYS A 102 -13.78 -2.49 -16.68
CA LYS A 102 -13.40 -3.84 -17.14
C LYS A 102 -11.92 -4.23 -16.98
N VAL A 103 -11.00 -3.27 -16.82
CA VAL A 103 -9.58 -3.55 -16.57
C VAL A 103 -9.41 -4.31 -15.25
N MET A 104 -10.35 -4.14 -14.31
CA MET A 104 -10.36 -4.84 -13.03
C MET A 104 -11.68 -5.56 -12.77
N ASP A 105 -11.56 -6.77 -12.20
CA ASP A 105 -12.67 -7.70 -12.11
C ASP A 105 -13.60 -7.32 -10.95
N LYS A 106 -14.88 -7.06 -11.27
CA LYS A 106 -15.94 -6.87 -10.27
C LYS A 106 -16.00 -8.03 -9.28
N LYS A 107 -15.68 -9.25 -9.73
CA LYS A 107 -15.58 -10.43 -8.88
C LYS A 107 -14.56 -10.24 -7.76
N THR A 108 -13.39 -9.67 -8.06
CA THR A 108 -12.33 -9.39 -7.08
C THR A 108 -12.83 -8.42 -6.01
N TYR A 109 -13.48 -7.34 -6.45
CA TYR A 109 -14.07 -6.37 -5.52
C TYR A 109 -15.11 -6.97 -4.58
N TYR A 110 -16.06 -7.75 -5.10
CA TYR A 110 -17.06 -8.38 -4.25
C TYR A 110 -16.44 -9.39 -3.28
N ALA A 111 -15.44 -10.17 -3.72
CA ALA A 111 -14.71 -11.08 -2.84
C ALA A 111 -13.99 -10.33 -1.70
N ILE A 112 -13.35 -9.20 -2.02
CA ILE A 112 -12.70 -8.32 -1.02
C ILE A 112 -13.74 -7.83 -0.01
N ILE A 113 -14.87 -7.30 -0.46
CA ILE A 113 -15.95 -6.84 0.45
C ILE A 113 -16.46 -7.98 1.33
N ASP A 114 -16.62 -9.17 0.77
CA ASP A 114 -17.27 -10.27 1.47
C ASP A 114 -16.40 -10.87 2.59
N ASN A 115 -15.09 -10.87 2.39
CA ASN A 115 -14.11 -11.53 3.26
C ASN A 115 -13.17 -10.55 4.00
N PHE A 116 -13.45 -9.25 3.96
CA PHE A 116 -12.56 -8.22 4.52
C PHE A 116 -12.27 -8.40 6.02
N ASN A 117 -13.13 -9.12 6.76
CA ASN A 117 -12.93 -9.45 8.17
C ASN A 117 -11.66 -10.26 8.44
N GLU A 118 -11.09 -10.92 7.42
CA GLU A 118 -9.81 -11.63 7.54
C GLU A 118 -8.64 -10.68 7.84
N LEU A 119 -8.80 -9.38 7.59
CA LEU A 119 -7.77 -8.36 7.81
C LEU A 119 -7.86 -7.68 9.19
N LYS A 120 -8.66 -8.21 10.13
CA LYS A 120 -8.94 -7.59 11.44
C LYS A 120 -7.72 -7.32 12.33
N ASP A 121 -6.59 -7.97 12.07
CA ASP A 121 -5.34 -7.79 12.83
C ASP A 121 -4.33 -6.88 12.09
N ARG A 122 -4.69 -6.38 10.90
CA ARG A 122 -3.88 -5.46 10.09
C ARG A 122 -4.20 -4.01 10.41
N ASN A 123 -3.22 -3.12 10.27
CA ASN A 123 -3.41 -1.68 10.45
C ASN A 123 -4.26 -1.06 9.32
N LEU A 124 -4.85 0.12 9.59
CA LEU A 124 -5.79 0.79 8.68
C LEU A 124 -5.19 1.10 7.30
N GLY A 125 -3.93 1.55 7.21
CA GLY A 125 -3.28 1.85 5.93
C GLY A 125 -3.13 0.60 5.06
N PHE A 126 -2.75 -0.53 5.67
CA PHE A 126 -2.68 -1.82 4.98
C PHE A 126 -4.07 -2.30 4.52
N ARG A 127 -5.09 -2.16 5.38
CA ARG A 127 -6.47 -2.46 5.00
C ARG A 127 -6.94 -1.61 3.82
N LEU A 128 -6.67 -0.30 3.86
CA LEU A 128 -6.99 0.60 2.75
C LEU A 128 -6.35 0.13 1.45
N ASN A 129 -5.08 -0.29 1.47
CA ASN A 129 -4.41 -0.82 0.26
C ASN A 129 -5.15 -2.06 -0.29
N VAL A 130 -5.48 -3.04 0.56
CA VAL A 130 -6.25 -4.23 0.11
C VAL A 130 -7.65 -3.84 -0.39
N PHE A 131 -8.32 -2.89 0.26
CA PHE A 131 -9.63 -2.41 -0.17
C PHE A 131 -9.57 -1.73 -1.55
N LEU A 132 -8.49 -1.00 -1.81
CA LEU A 132 -8.28 -0.27 -3.06
C LEU A 132 -7.75 -1.16 -4.20
N PHE A 133 -7.23 -2.35 -3.90
CA PHE A 133 -6.71 -3.33 -4.86
C PHE A 133 -7.53 -3.54 -6.15
N PRO A 134 -8.89 -3.58 -6.14
CA PRO A 134 -9.66 -3.83 -7.35
C PRO A 134 -9.99 -2.57 -8.17
N PHE A 135 -9.48 -1.37 -7.81
CA PHE A 135 -9.73 -0.13 -8.57
C PHE A 135 -8.52 0.41 -9.35
N ASP A 136 -8.78 1.07 -10.48
CA ASP A 136 -7.75 1.56 -11.39
C ASP A 136 -6.65 2.36 -10.65
N PRO A 137 -5.35 1.95 -10.71
CA PRO A 137 -4.27 2.61 -9.99
C PRO A 137 -4.17 4.11 -10.27
N ALA A 138 -4.43 4.54 -11.51
CA ALA A 138 -4.39 5.95 -11.88
C ALA A 138 -5.46 6.75 -11.11
N HIS A 139 -6.68 6.24 -11.03
CA HIS A 139 -7.74 6.91 -10.28
C HIS A 139 -7.57 6.77 -8.77
N ILE A 140 -6.93 5.70 -8.28
CA ILE A 140 -6.60 5.57 -6.85
C ILE A 140 -5.70 6.71 -6.42
N ARG A 141 -4.61 6.95 -7.16
CA ARG A 141 -3.69 8.04 -6.86
C ARG A 141 -4.40 9.39 -6.82
N GLU A 142 -5.16 9.72 -7.87
CA GLU A 142 -5.95 10.96 -7.91
C GLU A 142 -6.93 11.08 -6.74
N THR A 143 -7.58 9.97 -6.35
CA THR A 143 -8.52 9.95 -5.22
C THR A 143 -7.81 10.21 -3.90
N LEU A 144 -6.67 9.55 -3.66
CA LEU A 144 -5.90 9.73 -2.43
C LEU A 144 -5.35 11.16 -2.30
N GLU A 145 -4.82 11.71 -3.39
CA GLU A 145 -4.33 13.10 -3.45
C GLU A 145 -5.46 14.11 -3.19
N ALA A 146 -6.63 13.92 -3.81
CA ALA A 146 -7.79 14.80 -3.60
C ALA A 146 -8.42 14.69 -2.20
N CYS A 147 -8.15 13.60 -1.46
CA CYS A 147 -8.56 13.40 -0.07
C CYS A 147 -7.53 13.93 0.95
N ASN A 148 -6.49 14.66 0.53
CA ASN A 148 -5.43 15.16 1.40
C ASN A 148 -4.69 14.06 2.19
N MET A 149 -4.56 12.86 1.61
CA MET A 149 -3.73 11.80 2.20
C MET A 149 -2.26 12.23 2.21
N THR A 150 -1.48 11.67 3.14
CA THR A 150 -0.04 11.97 3.20
C THR A 150 0.68 11.44 1.96
N ASP A 151 1.70 12.16 1.51
CA ASP A 151 2.54 11.75 0.36
C ASP A 151 3.08 10.33 0.54
N ASP A 152 3.50 9.97 1.75
CA ASP A 152 3.97 8.62 2.08
C ASP A 152 2.90 7.54 1.83
N ALA A 153 1.65 7.81 2.23
CA ALA A 153 0.54 6.87 2.03
C ALA A 153 0.17 6.75 0.54
N VAL A 154 0.11 7.89 -0.18
CA VAL A 154 -0.14 7.93 -1.62
C VAL A 154 0.93 7.14 -2.36
N ASN A 155 2.20 7.41 -2.07
CA ASN A 155 3.34 6.78 -2.73
C ASN A 155 3.37 5.28 -2.44
N MET A 156 3.19 4.87 -1.18
CA MET A 156 3.26 3.46 -0.80
C MET A 156 2.13 2.64 -1.43
N ILE A 157 0.88 3.13 -1.38
CA ILE A 157 -0.26 2.43 -1.98
C ILE A 157 -0.10 2.36 -3.50
N SER A 158 0.24 3.49 -4.15
CA SER A 158 0.41 3.52 -5.62
C SER A 158 1.55 2.60 -6.06
N TRP A 159 2.71 2.68 -5.40
CA TRP A 159 3.86 1.83 -5.69
C TRP A 159 3.51 0.35 -5.54
N ALA A 160 2.83 -0.05 -4.47
CA ALA A 160 2.47 -1.44 -4.23
C ALA A 160 1.52 -1.97 -5.32
N LEU A 161 0.54 -1.17 -5.75
CA LEU A 161 -0.39 -1.55 -6.81
C LEU A 161 0.29 -1.67 -8.17
N ASP A 162 1.19 -0.72 -8.50
CA ASP A 162 1.94 -0.72 -9.76
C ASP A 162 2.86 -1.95 -9.88
N HIS A 163 3.43 -2.41 -8.76
CA HIS A 163 4.37 -3.54 -8.74
C HIS A 163 3.72 -4.89 -8.43
N TYR A 164 2.43 -4.92 -8.07
CA TYR A 164 1.76 -6.14 -7.58
C TYR A 164 1.82 -7.30 -8.57
N ILE A 165 1.41 -7.04 -9.82
CA ILE A 165 1.36 -8.09 -10.84
C ILE A 165 2.77 -8.63 -11.11
N ASP A 166 3.77 -7.77 -11.23
CA ASP A 166 5.15 -8.19 -11.45
C ASP A 166 5.68 -9.02 -10.28
N PHE A 167 5.38 -8.60 -9.05
CA PHE A 167 5.76 -9.29 -7.82
C PHE A 167 5.19 -10.71 -7.76
N ILE A 168 3.88 -10.88 -7.95
CA ILE A 168 3.25 -12.21 -7.86
C ILE A 168 3.71 -13.16 -8.98
N HIS A 169 4.35 -12.66 -10.05
CA HIS A 169 4.95 -13.44 -11.13
C HIS A 169 6.45 -13.73 -10.93
N ILE A 170 7.04 -13.35 -9.80
CA ILE A 170 8.40 -13.76 -9.44
C ILE A 170 8.38 -15.29 -9.17
N ARG A 171 9.19 -16.02 -9.94
CA ARG A 171 9.27 -17.49 -9.89
C ARG A 171 10.69 -18.02 -9.66
N ASN A 172 11.69 -17.16 -9.63
CA ASN A 172 13.09 -17.57 -9.45
C ASN A 172 13.86 -16.57 -8.59
N GLU A 173 14.93 -17.07 -7.96
CA GLU A 173 15.77 -16.32 -7.04
C GLU A 173 16.42 -15.09 -7.68
N LYS A 174 16.80 -15.16 -8.96
CA LYS A 174 17.42 -14.03 -9.66
C LYS A 174 16.47 -12.83 -9.75
N LYS A 175 15.22 -13.07 -10.16
CA LYS A 175 14.18 -12.02 -10.23
C LYS A 175 13.82 -11.50 -8.84
N LEU A 176 13.78 -12.38 -7.84
CA LEU A 176 13.54 -12.01 -6.45
C LEU A 176 14.61 -11.06 -5.93
N LYS A 177 15.89 -11.40 -6.12
CA LYS A 177 17.02 -10.52 -5.76
C LYS A 177 16.95 -9.19 -6.49
N GLN A 178 16.63 -9.20 -7.78
CA GLN A 178 16.48 -7.98 -8.57
C GLN A 178 15.35 -7.09 -8.04
N PHE A 179 14.22 -7.68 -7.66
CA PHE A 179 13.08 -6.95 -7.09
C PHE A 179 13.46 -6.29 -5.75
N ILE A 180 14.07 -7.04 -4.83
CA ILE A 180 14.51 -6.51 -3.54
C ILE A 180 15.53 -5.38 -3.75
N ARG A 181 16.47 -5.59 -4.68
CA ARG A 181 17.51 -4.61 -5.00
C ARG A 181 16.97 -3.29 -5.57
N SER A 182 15.84 -3.33 -6.29
CA SER A 182 15.22 -2.14 -6.89
C SER A 182 14.20 -1.44 -5.99
N SER A 183 13.81 -2.06 -4.87
CA SER A 183 12.80 -1.52 -3.95
C SER A 183 13.40 -1.38 -2.56
N SER A 184 13.35 -2.43 -1.77
CA SER A 184 14.12 -2.65 -0.54
C SER A 184 13.73 -4.00 0.05
N VAL A 185 14.40 -4.42 1.12
CA VAL A 185 13.97 -5.59 1.91
C VAL A 185 12.62 -5.33 2.58
N ALA A 186 12.38 -4.10 3.06
CA ALA A 186 11.13 -3.71 3.70
C ALA A 186 9.94 -3.78 2.72
N ASP A 187 10.14 -3.24 1.51
CA ASP A 187 9.16 -3.27 0.43
C ASP A 187 8.83 -4.69 -0.01
N TYR A 188 9.82 -5.58 -0.05
CA TYR A 188 9.58 -7.00 -0.29
C TYR A 188 8.64 -7.62 0.75
N TYR A 189 8.89 -7.40 2.05
CA TYR A 189 8.02 -7.97 3.09
C TYR A 189 6.62 -7.35 3.05
N TYR A 190 6.51 -6.06 2.75
CA TYR A 190 5.21 -5.42 2.57
C TYR A 190 4.44 -6.05 1.41
N MET A 191 5.08 -6.26 0.25
CA MET A 191 4.45 -6.88 -0.91
C MET A 191 4.11 -8.36 -0.68
N ASP A 192 4.96 -9.09 0.03
CA ASP A 192 4.72 -10.47 0.43
C ASP A 192 3.46 -10.57 1.31
N ASP A 193 3.35 -9.69 2.31
CA ASP A 193 2.19 -9.60 3.19
C ASP A 193 0.94 -9.13 2.43
N LEU A 194 1.05 -8.13 1.55
CA LEU A 194 -0.06 -7.63 0.73
C LEU A 194 -0.59 -8.70 -0.21
N ALA A 195 0.28 -9.41 -0.92
CA ALA A 195 -0.13 -10.48 -1.82
C ALA A 195 -0.74 -11.67 -1.07
N GLN A 196 -0.23 -11.99 0.13
CA GLN A 196 -0.85 -12.96 1.01
C GLN A 196 -2.28 -12.52 1.39
N ALA A 197 -2.44 -11.29 1.86
CA ALA A 197 -3.72 -10.75 2.30
C ALA A 197 -4.76 -10.68 1.16
N VAL A 198 -4.35 -10.23 -0.03
CA VAL A 198 -5.22 -10.22 -1.22
C VAL A 198 -5.64 -11.64 -1.59
N TRP A 199 -4.72 -12.62 -1.55
CA TRP A 199 -5.07 -14.01 -1.84
C TRP A 199 -6.01 -14.61 -0.78
N GLU A 200 -5.80 -14.30 0.50
CA GLU A 200 -6.68 -14.70 1.61
C GLU A 200 -8.10 -14.17 1.37
N VAL A 201 -8.29 -12.86 1.18
CA VAL A 201 -9.64 -12.32 1.01
C VAL A 201 -10.30 -12.71 -0.30
N THR A 202 -9.55 -12.88 -1.39
CA THR A 202 -10.14 -13.18 -2.71
C THR A 202 -10.30 -14.67 -2.97
N HIS A 203 -9.47 -15.52 -2.38
CA HIS A 203 -9.32 -16.94 -2.70
C HIS A 203 -9.06 -17.23 -4.20
N MET A 204 -8.53 -16.25 -4.95
CA MET A 204 -8.30 -16.35 -6.38
C MET A 204 -6.87 -16.79 -6.70
N ASN A 205 -6.72 -17.90 -7.43
CA ASN A 205 -5.41 -18.49 -7.71
C ASN A 205 -4.49 -17.58 -8.53
N GLU A 206 -5.07 -16.71 -9.36
CA GLU A 206 -4.36 -15.70 -10.15
C GLU A 206 -3.61 -14.67 -9.28
N TYR A 207 -4.02 -14.47 -8.01
CA TYR A 207 -3.36 -13.58 -7.05
C TYR A 207 -2.45 -14.32 -6.06
N ARG A 208 -2.29 -15.64 -6.22
CA ARG A 208 -1.45 -16.43 -5.33
C ARG A 208 0.03 -16.13 -5.57
N ARG A 209 0.71 -15.57 -4.56
CA ARG A 209 2.17 -15.36 -4.55
C ARG A 209 2.95 -16.67 -4.48
N GLY A 210 4.23 -16.62 -4.86
CA GLY A 210 5.17 -17.71 -4.62
C GLY A 210 5.62 -17.79 -3.15
N ASP A 211 6.07 -18.97 -2.71
CA ASP A 211 6.67 -19.16 -1.37
C ASP A 211 8.16 -18.77 -1.39
N SER A 212 8.43 -17.46 -1.49
CA SER A 212 9.79 -16.90 -1.55
C SER A 212 10.32 -16.42 -0.20
N ARG A 213 9.46 -16.25 0.81
CA ARG A 213 9.83 -15.67 2.11
C ARG A 213 10.97 -16.42 2.80
N LYS A 214 10.88 -17.75 2.84
CA LYS A 214 11.95 -18.60 3.41
C LYS A 214 13.29 -18.44 2.69
N ALA A 215 13.27 -18.19 1.38
CA ALA A 215 14.48 -17.97 0.60
C ALA A 215 15.11 -16.60 0.94
N VAL A 216 14.30 -15.55 1.07
CA VAL A 216 14.78 -14.22 1.51
C VAL A 216 15.35 -14.30 2.93
N ASP A 217 14.64 -14.93 3.87
CA ASP A 217 15.12 -15.11 5.24
C ASP A 217 16.43 -15.92 5.31
N ALA A 218 16.65 -16.85 4.37
CA ALA A 218 17.90 -17.58 4.27
C ALA A 218 19.05 -16.70 3.74
N LEU A 219 18.79 -15.82 2.75
CA LEU A 219 19.78 -14.88 2.22
C LEU A 219 20.20 -13.86 3.29
N LEU A 220 19.25 -13.29 4.03
CA LEU A 220 19.53 -12.35 5.12
C LEU A 220 20.36 -12.99 6.24
N ARG A 221 20.00 -14.21 6.68
CA ARG A 221 20.79 -14.95 7.68
C ARG A 221 22.19 -15.33 7.21
N ALA A 222 22.38 -15.48 5.89
CA ALA A 222 23.68 -15.73 5.31
C ALA A 222 24.53 -14.44 5.17
N GLY A 223 24.01 -13.28 5.59
CA GLY A 223 24.71 -12.00 5.50
C GLY A 223 24.82 -11.47 4.07
N VAL A 224 23.89 -11.84 3.18
CA VAL A 224 23.86 -11.31 1.81
C VAL A 224 23.39 -9.85 1.85
N PRO A 225 24.21 -8.89 1.41
CA PRO A 225 23.86 -7.47 1.43
C PRO A 225 22.90 -7.17 0.29
N PHE A 226 21.80 -6.48 0.60
CA PHE A 226 20.85 -5.98 -0.40
C PHE A 226 21.00 -4.48 -0.63
N GLU A 227 21.57 -3.78 0.36
CA GLU A 227 21.83 -2.35 0.35
C GLU A 227 23.30 -2.07 0.67
N ALA A 228 23.77 -0.88 0.32
CA ALA A 228 25.17 -0.48 0.52
C ALA A 228 25.56 -0.49 2.01
N ASP A 229 24.62 -0.23 2.90
CA ASP A 229 24.82 -0.21 4.36
C ASP A 229 24.93 -1.61 4.98
N ASP A 230 24.55 -2.66 4.24
CA ASP A 230 24.72 -4.05 4.67
C ASP A 230 26.16 -4.57 4.45
N LEU A 231 27.03 -3.78 3.82
CA LEU A 231 28.39 -4.19 3.49
C LEU A 231 29.30 -4.22 4.73
N GLU A 232 30.09 -5.28 4.85
CA GLU A 232 31.11 -5.45 5.90
C GLU A 232 32.39 -4.63 5.63
N VAL A 233 32.26 -3.44 5.03
CA VAL A 233 33.32 -2.45 4.80
C VAL A 233 32.78 -1.04 4.94
N THR A 234 33.57 -0.13 5.51
CA THR A 234 33.19 1.29 5.62
C THR A 234 33.75 2.14 4.47
N ASP A 235 33.25 3.35 4.33
CA ASP A 235 33.74 4.33 3.36
C ASP A 235 35.21 4.69 3.64
N GLU A 236 35.60 4.82 4.90
CA GLU A 236 36.99 5.07 5.30
C GLU A 236 37.91 3.90 4.90
N GLU A 237 37.46 2.66 5.07
CA GLU A 237 38.25 1.49 4.66
C GLU A 237 38.41 1.41 3.13
N LEU A 238 37.40 1.82 2.37
CA LEU A 238 37.49 1.94 0.90
C LEU A 238 38.49 3.04 0.49
N GLN A 239 38.56 4.14 1.22
CA GLN A 239 39.55 5.21 1.00
C GLN A 239 40.96 4.74 1.35
N ASP A 240 41.16 4.29 2.58
CA ASP A 240 42.48 4.02 3.16
C ASP A 240 43.12 2.74 2.62
N GLU A 241 42.33 1.69 2.35
CA GLU A 241 42.86 0.36 1.98
C GLU A 241 42.60 -0.07 0.54
N ALA A 242 41.63 0.55 -0.13
CA ALA A 242 41.36 0.31 -1.56
C ALA A 242 41.77 1.48 -2.47
N GLY A 243 42.17 2.63 -1.89
CA GLY A 243 42.67 3.78 -2.65
C GLY A 243 41.57 4.52 -3.43
N ILE A 244 40.31 4.41 -3.00
CA ILE A 244 39.16 5.04 -3.66
C ILE A 244 38.97 6.43 -3.06
N GLY A 245 39.46 7.47 -3.74
CA GLY A 245 39.63 8.79 -3.13
C GLY A 245 38.46 9.76 -3.31
N ARG A 246 37.50 9.48 -4.22
CA ARG A 246 36.38 10.38 -4.50
C ARG A 246 35.06 9.82 -3.99
N GLU A 247 34.21 10.68 -3.43
CA GLU A 247 32.88 10.31 -2.92
C GLU A 247 32.01 9.62 -4.00
N GLU A 248 32.03 10.13 -5.23
CA GLU A 248 31.35 9.53 -6.39
C GLU A 248 31.85 8.10 -6.71
N GLU A 249 33.15 7.84 -6.51
CA GLU A 249 33.74 6.52 -6.71
C GLU A 249 33.39 5.58 -5.56
N ILE A 250 33.36 6.06 -4.31
CA ILE A 250 32.98 5.27 -3.13
C ILE A 250 31.54 4.78 -3.29
N ARG A 251 30.61 5.70 -3.61
CA ARG A 251 29.20 5.37 -3.87
C ARG A 251 29.09 4.34 -4.98
N ALA A 252 29.75 4.54 -6.12
CA ALA A 252 29.73 3.59 -7.22
C ALA A 252 30.34 2.22 -6.87
N VAL A 253 31.43 2.18 -6.09
CA VAL A 253 32.02 0.92 -5.63
C VAL A 253 31.08 0.17 -4.69
N ARG A 254 30.43 0.84 -3.74
CA ARG A 254 29.47 0.18 -2.83
C ARG A 254 28.33 -0.48 -3.59
N GLU A 255 27.74 0.22 -4.57
CA GLU A 255 26.70 -0.33 -5.42
C GLU A 255 27.18 -1.56 -6.21
N LEU A 256 28.40 -1.52 -6.73
CA LEU A 256 29.00 -2.67 -7.43
C LEU A 256 29.31 -3.84 -6.49
N LEU A 257 29.75 -3.58 -5.26
CA LEU A 257 30.03 -4.63 -4.27
C LEU A 257 28.75 -5.35 -3.86
N VAL A 258 27.64 -4.63 -3.65
CA VAL A 258 26.31 -5.21 -3.43
C VAL A 258 25.94 -6.15 -4.58
N ASP A 259 26.06 -5.69 -5.83
CA ASP A 259 25.74 -6.51 -7.01
C ASP A 259 26.63 -7.77 -7.12
N GLU A 260 27.91 -7.66 -6.76
CA GLU A 260 28.84 -8.79 -6.75
C GLU A 260 28.49 -9.82 -5.67
N CYS A 261 28.04 -9.37 -4.50
CA CYS A 261 27.53 -10.26 -3.46
C CYS A 261 26.21 -10.93 -3.87
N LEU A 262 25.26 -10.16 -4.39
CA LEU A 262 23.91 -10.64 -4.75
C LEU A 262 23.93 -11.62 -5.93
N PHE A 263 24.66 -11.30 -7.00
CA PHE A 263 24.58 -11.99 -8.29
C PHE A 263 25.82 -12.80 -8.64
N HIS A 264 26.97 -12.51 -8.03
CA HIS A 264 28.25 -13.14 -8.37
C HIS A 264 28.89 -13.95 -7.23
N LYS A 265 28.14 -14.16 -6.13
CA LYS A 265 28.54 -15.00 -4.99
C LYS A 265 29.81 -14.51 -4.27
N LEU A 266 30.14 -13.22 -4.36
CA LEU A 266 31.15 -12.63 -3.50
C LEU A 266 30.68 -12.75 -2.05
N ARG A 267 31.57 -13.16 -1.14
CA ARG A 267 31.23 -13.21 0.29
C ARG A 267 31.28 -11.80 0.86
N ASN A 268 30.22 -11.43 1.57
CA ASN A 268 30.15 -10.18 2.34
C ASN A 268 31.06 -10.31 3.57
N SER A 269 32.33 -9.98 3.37
CA SER A 269 33.35 -10.04 4.40
C SER A 269 34.45 -9.07 4.01
N ARG A 270 34.89 -8.25 4.97
CA ARG A 270 35.88 -7.19 4.79
C ARG A 270 37.00 -7.51 3.81
N GLY A 271 37.72 -8.63 4.01
CA GLY A 271 38.86 -9.00 3.16
C GLY A 271 38.50 -9.20 1.69
N ASN A 272 37.42 -9.94 1.41
CA ASN A 272 36.95 -10.19 0.03
C ASN A 272 36.44 -8.90 -0.63
N LEU A 273 35.76 -8.04 0.13
CA LEU A 273 35.22 -6.77 -0.35
C LEU A 273 36.33 -5.78 -0.70
N LEU A 274 37.35 -5.62 0.17
CA LEU A 274 38.49 -4.75 -0.10
C LEU A 274 39.36 -5.23 -1.27
N GLU A 275 39.55 -6.55 -1.41
CA GLU A 275 40.23 -7.11 -2.58
C GLU A 275 39.45 -6.79 -3.87
N LYS A 276 38.13 -6.98 -3.85
CA LYS A 276 37.29 -6.65 -5.00
C LYS A 276 37.29 -5.15 -5.30
N ALA A 277 37.24 -4.30 -4.27
CA ALA A 277 37.29 -2.85 -4.39
C ALA A 277 38.59 -2.38 -5.06
N ARG A 278 39.75 -2.91 -4.65
CA ARG A 278 41.04 -2.63 -5.32
C ARG A 278 41.04 -3.01 -6.80
N ASN A 279 40.41 -4.12 -7.15
CA ASN A 279 40.28 -4.55 -8.55
C ASN A 279 39.30 -3.69 -9.36
N LEU A 280 38.35 -3.02 -8.69
CA LEU A 280 37.42 -2.09 -9.32
C LEU A 280 38.02 -0.70 -9.49
N ALA A 281 39.00 -0.31 -8.67
CA ALA A 281 39.69 0.97 -8.75
C ALA A 281 40.29 1.19 -10.16
N GLY A 282 39.95 2.32 -10.78
CA GLY A 282 40.38 2.63 -12.15
C GLY A 282 39.80 1.73 -13.25
N SER A 283 38.89 0.80 -12.93
CA SER A 283 38.29 -0.11 -13.92
C SER A 283 37.28 0.59 -14.82
N ARG A 284 37.11 0.09 -16.05
CA ARG A 284 36.06 0.56 -16.97
C ARG A 284 34.65 0.36 -16.38
N LYS A 285 34.45 -0.69 -15.57
CA LYS A 285 33.17 -0.98 -14.91
C LYS A 285 32.81 0.12 -13.91
N LEU A 286 33.76 0.55 -13.08
CA LEU A 286 33.58 1.67 -12.16
C LEU A 286 33.23 2.97 -12.91
N GLN A 287 33.97 3.28 -13.98
CA GLN A 287 33.71 4.48 -14.79
C GLN A 287 32.34 4.48 -15.47
N GLN A 288 31.82 3.31 -15.84
CA GLN A 288 30.46 3.17 -16.37
C GLN A 288 29.41 3.40 -15.29
N GLU A 289 29.63 2.87 -14.10
CA GLU A 289 28.72 3.03 -12.97
C GLU A 289 28.62 4.50 -12.53
N ILE A 290 29.76 5.20 -12.41
CA ILE A 290 29.77 6.64 -12.08
C ILE A 290 28.94 7.44 -13.09
N ARG A 291 29.06 7.16 -14.39
CA ARG A 291 28.26 7.82 -15.44
C ARG A 291 26.77 7.48 -15.39
N ARG A 292 26.41 6.32 -14.84
CA ARG A 292 25.00 5.92 -14.67
C ARG A 292 24.33 6.71 -13.54
N GLN A 293 25.11 7.14 -12.56
CA GLN A 293 24.63 7.83 -11.35
C GLN A 293 24.77 9.36 -11.41
N ALA A 294 25.32 9.90 -12.50
CA ALA A 294 25.49 11.33 -12.76
C ALA A 294 24.32 11.85 -13.60
#